data_AF-A0A8T7LB68-F1
#
_entry.id   AF-A0A8T7LB68-F1
#
_cell.length_a   1.000
_cell.length_b   1.000
_cell.length_c   1.000
_cell.angle_alpha   90.00
_cell.angle_beta   90.00
_cell.angle_gamma   90.00
#
_symmetry.space_group_name_H-M   'P 1'
#
loop_
_entity.id
_entity.type
_entity.pdbx_description
1 polymer ?
#
loop_
_entity_poly.entity_id
_entity_poly.type
_entity_poly.pdbx_seq_one_letter_code
_entity_poly.pdbx_strand_id
1 'polypeptide(L)'
;MKQTLQRYWRAFRLAFEMTRRRQKPPALAHPELLAWIRQMDTLIEAARASGDRGGFDRARREALRVRLDGRDTSVEAALAVLHYHARQEYPSLLRSGAQHNLLAIQSSNFNDRYRLSRLLELPELADSPFKTALAGLLAHLERIPSS
;
A
#
# COMPACT_ATOMS: atom_id res chain seq x y z
N MET A 1 -23.70 -13.92 5.08
CA MET A 1 -24.57 -12.84 5.61
C MET A 1 -24.80 -12.92 7.13
N LYS A 2 -25.13 -14.07 7.72
CA LYS A 2 -25.39 -14.19 9.18
C LYS A 2 -24.15 -13.91 10.06
N GLN A 3 -22.95 -14.31 9.63
CA GLN A 3 -21.71 -14.11 10.38
C GLN A 3 -21.28 -12.63 10.50
N THR A 4 -21.53 -11.82 9.47
CA THR A 4 -21.23 -10.39 9.49
C THR A 4 -22.14 -9.65 10.48
N LEU A 5 -23.44 -9.96 10.48
CA LEU A 5 -24.41 -9.35 11.40
C LEU A 5 -24.11 -9.63 12.88
N GLN A 6 -23.75 -10.87 13.20
CA GLN A 6 -23.36 -11.26 14.57
C GLN A 6 -22.10 -10.51 15.05
N ARG A 7 -21.16 -10.24 14.14
CA ARG A 7 -19.94 -9.48 14.43
C ARG A 7 -20.25 -8.02 14.74
N TYR A 8 -21.14 -7.39 13.95
CA TYR A 8 -21.59 -6.02 14.18
C TYR A 8 -22.36 -5.87 15.50
N TRP A 9 -23.26 -6.80 15.82
CA TRP A 9 -24.01 -6.75 17.08
C TRP A 9 -23.10 -6.92 18.31
N ARG A 10 -22.12 -7.82 18.24
CA ARG A 10 -21.10 -7.95 19.28
C ARG A 10 -20.28 -6.67 19.44
N ALA A 11 -19.81 -6.09 18.34
CA ALA A 11 -19.05 -4.84 18.36
C ALA A 11 -19.86 -3.67 18.95
N PHE A 12 -21.13 -3.56 18.58
CA PHE A 12 -22.05 -2.56 19.12
C PHE A 12 -22.25 -2.70 20.62
N ARG A 13 -22.54 -3.92 21.11
CA ARG A 13 -22.70 -4.18 22.54
C ARG A 13 -21.44 -3.86 23.33
N LEU A 14 -20.27 -4.24 22.80
CA LEU A 14 -18.98 -3.95 23.41
C LEU A 14 -18.73 -2.43 23.48
N ALA A 15 -18.96 -1.72 22.37
CA ALA A 15 -18.82 -0.27 22.31
C ALA A 15 -19.75 0.43 23.30
N PHE A 16 -21.02 0.02 23.37
CA PHE A 16 -22.00 0.55 24.32
C PHE A 16 -21.58 0.32 25.78
N GLU A 17 -21.09 -0.87 26.09
CA GLU A 17 -20.60 -1.21 27.44
C GLU A 17 -19.34 -0.40 27.81
N MET A 18 -18.44 -0.18 26.86
CA MET A 18 -17.27 0.69 27.04
C MET A 18 -17.68 2.15 27.26
N THR A 19 -18.63 2.68 26.48
CA THR A 19 -19.18 4.03 26.67
C THR A 19 -19.82 4.19 28.05
N ARG A 20 -20.61 3.21 28.49
CA ARG A 20 -21.23 3.22 29.83
C ARG A 20 -20.19 3.22 30.95
N ARG A 21 -19.06 2.53 30.76
CA ARG A 21 -17.95 2.43 31.71
C ARG A 21 -16.92 3.56 31.58
N ARG A 22 -17.15 4.55 30.69
CA ARG A 22 -16.17 5.61 30.33
C ARG A 22 -14.80 5.06 29.90
N GLN A 23 -14.77 3.83 29.39
CA GLN A 23 -13.55 3.20 28.87
C GLN A 23 -13.27 3.74 27.48
N LYS A 24 -12.04 4.20 27.24
CA LYS A 24 -11.58 4.57 25.90
C LYS A 24 -11.32 3.29 25.10
N PRO A 25 -11.64 3.26 23.80
CA PRO A 25 -11.15 2.20 22.91
C PRO A 25 -9.64 2.04 23.10
N PRO A 26 -9.10 0.81 23.06
CA PRO A 26 -7.66 0.65 23.01
C PRO A 26 -7.14 1.48 21.84
N ALA A 27 -6.13 2.31 22.11
CA ALA A 27 -5.52 3.12 21.06
C ALA A 27 -5.05 2.19 19.94
N LEU A 28 -5.33 2.56 18.69
CA LEU A 28 -4.76 1.85 17.56
C LEU A 28 -3.24 1.93 17.67
N ALA A 29 -2.57 0.78 17.66
CA ALA A 29 -1.13 0.76 17.48
C ALA A 29 -0.81 1.37 16.11
N HIS A 30 0.09 2.34 16.09
CA HIS A 30 0.63 2.95 14.86
C HIS A 30 -0.42 3.60 13.93
N PRO A 31 -1.18 4.61 14.41
CA PRO A 31 -2.26 5.23 13.63
C PRO A 31 -1.75 5.96 12.38
N GLU A 32 -0.57 6.57 12.46
CA GLU A 32 0.07 7.29 11.34
C GLU A 32 0.50 6.30 10.25
N LEU A 33 1.16 5.21 10.64
CA LEU A 33 1.56 4.16 9.70
C LEU A 33 0.34 3.52 9.02
N LEU A 34 -0.75 3.27 9.75
CA LEU A 34 -2.01 2.80 9.16
C LEU A 34 -2.60 3.80 8.15
N ALA A 35 -2.52 5.10 8.42
CA ALA A 35 -2.96 6.12 7.47
C ALA A 35 -2.07 6.15 6.22
N TRP A 36 -0.75 6.07 6.41
CA TRP A 36 0.23 5.99 5.34
C TRP A 36 0.01 4.76 4.45
N ILE A 37 -0.26 3.59 5.02
CA ILE A 37 -0.59 2.36 4.28
C ILE A 37 -1.85 2.55 3.42
N ARG A 38 -2.91 3.13 4.00
CA ARG A 38 -4.15 3.38 3.25
C ARG A 38 -3.94 4.36 2.09
N GLN A 39 -3.13 5.39 2.31
CA GLN A 39 -2.80 6.35 1.27
C GLN A 39 -1.95 5.71 0.15
N MET A 40 -1.06 4.78 0.49
CA MET A 40 -0.30 3.99 -0.49
C MET A 40 -1.24 3.22 -1.44
N ASP A 41 -2.27 2.52 -0.91
CA ASP A 41 -3.28 1.81 -1.73
C ASP A 41 -3.99 2.78 -2.70
N THR A 42 -4.45 3.93 -2.20
CA THR A 42 -5.09 4.97 -3.04
C THR A 42 -4.17 5.49 -4.14
N LEU A 43 -2.89 5.73 -3.84
CA LEU A 43 -1.92 6.24 -4.80
C LEU A 43 -1.55 5.21 -5.87
N ILE A 44 -1.49 3.93 -5.53
CA ILE A 44 -1.27 2.84 -6.49
C ILE A 44 -2.42 2.77 -7.49
N GLU A 45 -3.67 2.80 -7.00
CA GLU A 45 -4.85 2.79 -7.87
C GLU A 45 -4.94 4.06 -8.73
N ALA A 46 -4.59 5.21 -8.17
CA ALA A 46 -4.50 6.46 -8.93
C ALA A 46 -3.40 6.40 -10.02
N ALA A 47 -2.26 5.77 -9.73
CA ALA A 47 -1.20 5.55 -10.72
C ALA A 47 -1.66 4.63 -11.85
N ARG A 48 -2.35 3.51 -11.54
CA ARG A 48 -2.95 2.63 -12.55
C ARG A 48 -3.97 3.38 -13.42
N ALA A 49 -4.88 4.12 -12.81
CA ALA A 49 -5.88 4.90 -13.54
C ALA A 49 -5.27 6.05 -14.37
N SER A 50 -4.16 6.62 -13.92
CA SER A 50 -3.36 7.58 -14.71
C SER A 50 -2.71 6.89 -15.90
N GLY A 51 -2.15 5.69 -15.68
CA GLY A 51 -1.63 4.81 -16.73
C GLY A 51 -2.65 4.49 -17.79
N ASP A 52 -3.83 3.99 -17.40
CA ASP A 52 -4.91 3.62 -18.32
C ASP A 52 -5.32 4.82 -19.21
N ARG A 53 -5.49 6.02 -18.62
CA ARG A 53 -5.79 7.25 -19.37
C ARG A 53 -4.64 7.72 -20.25
N GLY A 54 -3.40 7.44 -19.87
CA GLY A 54 -2.18 7.79 -20.60
C GLY A 54 -1.76 6.75 -21.64
N GLY A 55 -2.60 5.75 -21.94
CA GLY A 55 -2.28 4.70 -22.92
C GLY A 55 -1.32 3.62 -22.41
N PHE A 56 -1.11 3.54 -21.10
CA PHE A 56 -0.46 2.44 -20.37
C PHE A 56 -1.52 1.61 -19.69
N ASP A 57 -2.43 1.03 -20.45
CA ASP A 57 -3.40 0.08 -19.93
C ASP A 57 -2.72 -1.15 -19.31
N ARG A 58 -3.52 -2.02 -18.69
CA ARG A 58 -3.01 -3.24 -18.06
C ARG A 58 -2.17 -4.09 -19.02
N ALA A 59 -2.62 -4.29 -20.26
CA ALA A 59 -1.90 -5.14 -21.22
C ALA A 59 -0.52 -4.54 -21.56
N ARG A 60 -0.45 -3.22 -21.76
CA ARG A 60 0.82 -2.53 -21.98
C ARG A 60 1.73 -2.57 -20.76
N ARG A 61 1.19 -2.41 -19.54
CA ARG A 61 1.98 -2.54 -18.30
C ARG A 61 2.48 -3.97 -18.05
N GLU A 62 1.75 -4.98 -18.51
CA GLU A 62 2.19 -6.38 -18.48
C GLU A 62 3.29 -6.68 -19.51
N ALA A 63 3.24 -6.02 -20.67
CA ALA A 63 4.25 -6.14 -21.72
C ALA A 63 5.54 -5.35 -21.41
N LEU A 64 5.43 -4.18 -20.78
CA LEU A 64 6.56 -3.32 -20.44
C LEU A 64 7.40 -3.95 -19.31
N ARG A 65 8.69 -4.20 -19.58
CA ARG A 65 9.61 -4.88 -18.66
C ARG A 65 10.63 -3.94 -18.06
N VAL A 66 10.96 -4.17 -16.80
CA VAL A 66 12.06 -3.55 -16.07
C VAL A 66 12.94 -4.64 -15.48
N ARG A 67 14.27 -4.44 -15.56
CA ARG A 67 15.24 -5.32 -14.91
C ARG A 67 15.38 -4.92 -13.45
N LEU A 68 14.97 -5.81 -12.54
CA LEU A 68 15.05 -5.65 -11.08
C LEU A 68 15.84 -6.83 -10.52
N ASP A 69 16.93 -6.56 -9.79
CA ASP A 69 17.75 -7.60 -9.13
C ASP A 69 18.17 -8.75 -10.09
N GLY A 70 18.52 -8.40 -11.32
CA GLY A 70 18.90 -9.36 -12.36
C GLY A 70 17.74 -10.08 -13.05
N ARG A 71 16.48 -9.80 -12.72
CA ARG A 71 15.28 -10.44 -13.30
C ARG A 71 14.41 -9.45 -14.07
N ASP A 72 13.85 -9.87 -15.20
CA ASP A 72 12.86 -9.06 -15.92
C ASP A 72 11.49 -9.20 -15.27
N THR A 73 10.95 -8.08 -14.79
CA THR A 73 9.64 -7.99 -14.15
C THR A 73 8.78 -7.02 -14.95
N SER A 74 7.49 -7.31 -15.12
CA SER A 74 6.60 -6.35 -15.78
C SER A 74 6.24 -5.19 -14.84
N VAL A 75 5.89 -4.04 -15.41
CA VAL A 75 5.42 -2.89 -14.63
C VAL A 75 4.18 -3.26 -13.82
N GLU A 76 3.25 -4.01 -14.41
CA GLU A 76 2.05 -4.46 -13.70
C GLU A 76 2.40 -5.39 -12.52
N ALA A 77 3.35 -6.30 -12.68
CA ALA A 77 3.79 -7.18 -11.59
C ALA A 77 4.44 -6.39 -10.44
N ALA A 78 5.27 -5.38 -10.77
CA ALA A 78 5.85 -4.50 -9.76
C ALA A 78 4.76 -3.74 -8.98
N LEU A 79 3.78 -3.15 -9.67
CA LEU A 79 2.65 -2.47 -9.02
C LEU A 79 1.79 -3.44 -8.20
N ALA A 80 1.58 -4.67 -8.65
CA ALA A 80 0.83 -5.69 -7.93
C ALA A 80 1.50 -6.06 -6.60
N VAL A 81 2.83 -6.12 -6.54
CA VAL A 81 3.58 -6.35 -5.29
C VAL A 81 3.34 -5.21 -4.30
N LEU A 82 3.48 -3.96 -4.74
CA LEU A 82 3.21 -2.79 -3.89
C LEU A 82 1.76 -2.79 -3.38
N HIS A 83 0.82 -3.18 -4.24
CA HIS A 83 -0.59 -3.28 -3.89
C HIS A 83 -0.85 -4.36 -2.84
N TYR A 84 -0.19 -5.52 -3.00
CA TYR A 84 -0.23 -6.60 -2.02
C TYR A 84 0.32 -6.14 -0.65
N HIS A 85 1.44 -5.42 -0.65
CA HIS A 85 2.00 -4.88 0.60
C HIS A 85 1.01 -3.93 1.30
N ALA A 86 0.42 -2.99 0.55
CA ALA A 86 -0.52 -2.01 1.08
C ALA A 86 -1.81 -2.66 1.63
N ARG A 87 -2.36 -3.68 0.95
CA ARG A 87 -3.66 -4.26 1.32
C ARG A 87 -3.59 -5.43 2.27
N GLN A 88 -2.50 -6.18 2.25
CA GLN A 88 -2.41 -7.48 2.93
C GLN A 88 -1.25 -7.51 3.92
N GLU A 89 -0.02 -7.38 3.42
CA GLU A 89 1.18 -7.63 4.24
C GLU A 89 1.33 -6.61 5.38
N TYR A 90 1.42 -5.31 5.07
CA TYR A 90 1.62 -4.28 6.10
C TYR A 90 0.48 -4.25 7.11
N PRO A 91 -0.81 -4.30 6.70
CA PRO A 91 -1.89 -4.42 7.67
C PRO A 91 -1.81 -5.69 8.53
N SER A 92 -1.35 -6.81 7.99
CA SER A 92 -1.19 -8.06 8.74
C SER A 92 -0.09 -7.95 9.79
N LEU A 93 1.06 -7.39 9.41
CA LEU A 93 2.18 -7.12 10.31
C LEU A 93 1.78 -6.18 11.45
N LEU A 94 1.02 -5.12 11.19
CA LEU A 94 0.57 -4.24 12.27
C LEU A 94 -0.45 -4.90 13.22
N ARG A 95 -1.23 -5.86 12.74
CA ARG A 95 -2.19 -6.61 13.58
C ARG A 95 -1.53 -7.65 14.47
N SER A 96 -0.43 -8.27 14.05
CA SER A 96 0.19 -9.36 14.83
C SER A 96 1.01 -8.85 16.02
N GLY A 97 1.38 -7.57 16.04
CA GLY A 97 2.04 -6.92 17.20
C GLY A 97 3.42 -7.48 17.56
N ALA A 98 4.06 -8.23 16.66
CA ALA A 98 5.38 -8.79 16.91
C ALA A 98 6.46 -7.69 16.83
N GLN A 99 7.47 -7.82 17.69
CA GLN A 99 8.52 -6.82 17.93
C GLN A 99 9.26 -6.35 16.66
N HIS A 100 9.41 -7.23 15.66
CA HIS A 100 10.18 -6.93 14.44
C HIS A 100 9.33 -6.52 13.23
N ASN A 101 8.02 -6.35 13.42
CA ASN A 101 7.12 -6.05 12.29
C ASN A 101 7.37 -4.68 11.67
N LEU A 102 7.72 -3.67 12.48
CA LEU A 102 8.06 -2.34 11.96
C LEU A 102 9.31 -2.39 11.08
N LEU A 103 10.33 -3.17 11.49
CA LEU A 103 11.53 -3.37 10.69
C LEU A 103 11.19 -4.06 9.37
N ALA A 104 10.34 -5.09 9.40
CA ALA A 104 9.89 -5.76 8.19
C ALA A 104 9.18 -4.80 7.21
N ILE A 105 8.28 -3.95 7.71
CA ILE A 105 7.63 -2.91 6.89
C ILE A 105 8.66 -1.95 6.30
N GLN A 106 9.61 -1.46 7.10
CA GLN A 106 10.65 -0.54 6.62
C GLN A 106 11.54 -1.18 5.54
N SER A 107 11.96 -2.44 5.73
CA SER A 107 12.75 -3.18 4.76
C SER A 107 11.98 -3.47 3.47
N SER A 108 10.72 -3.89 3.56
CA SER A 108 9.86 -4.06 2.38
C SER A 108 9.65 -2.73 1.64
N ASN A 109 9.44 -1.63 2.36
CA ASN A 109 9.28 -0.30 1.76
C ASN A 109 10.56 0.17 1.05
N PHE A 110 11.75 -0.17 1.58
CA PHE A 110 13.01 0.12 0.88
C PHE A 110 13.07 -0.58 -0.48
N ASN A 111 12.65 -1.86 -0.54
CA ASN A 111 12.57 -2.59 -1.79
C ASN A 111 11.52 -1.98 -2.74
N ASP A 112 10.37 -1.54 -2.23
CA ASP A 112 9.34 -0.91 -3.06
C ASP A 112 9.78 0.43 -3.66
N ARG A 113 10.52 1.23 -2.88
CA ARG A 113 11.16 2.47 -3.37
C ARG A 113 12.14 2.18 -4.50
N TYR A 114 12.99 1.17 -4.33
CA TYR A 114 13.90 0.74 -5.39
C TYR A 114 13.13 0.30 -6.65
N ARG A 115 12.07 -0.51 -6.50
CA ARG A 115 11.24 -0.92 -7.67
C ARG A 115 10.68 0.29 -8.42
N LEU A 116 10.09 1.25 -7.69
CA LEU A 116 9.53 2.46 -8.31
C LEU A 116 10.61 3.34 -8.95
N SER A 117 11.77 3.50 -8.33
CA SER A 117 12.84 4.30 -8.93
C SER A 117 13.29 3.71 -10.26
N ARG A 118 13.43 2.38 -10.34
CA ARG A 118 13.76 1.68 -11.59
C ARG A 118 12.66 1.80 -12.65
N LEU A 119 11.38 1.79 -12.24
CA LEU A 119 10.27 2.05 -13.17
C LEU A 119 10.32 3.46 -13.76
N LEU A 120 10.66 4.47 -12.96
CA LEU A 120 10.72 5.86 -13.41
C LEU A 120 11.84 6.13 -14.43
N GLU A 121 12.82 5.25 -14.53
CA GLU A 121 13.90 5.30 -15.52
C GLU A 121 13.49 4.78 -16.90
N LEU A 122 12.32 4.14 -17.03
CA LEU A 122 11.85 3.61 -18.31
C LEU A 122 11.60 4.75 -19.31
N PRO A 123 12.26 4.74 -20.49
CA PRO A 123 12.09 5.79 -21.50
C PRO A 123 10.67 5.84 -22.05
N GLU A 124 9.95 4.71 -22.07
CA GLU A 124 8.56 4.62 -22.52
C GLU A 124 7.65 5.50 -21.66
N LEU A 125 8.00 5.73 -20.38
CA LEU A 125 7.22 6.55 -19.47
C LEU A 125 7.52 8.06 -19.59
N ALA A 126 8.47 8.47 -20.43
CA ALA A 126 8.84 9.87 -20.59
C ALA A 126 7.62 10.76 -20.87
N ASP A 127 7.55 11.88 -20.16
CA ASP A 127 6.49 12.91 -20.26
C ASP A 127 5.05 12.40 -20.10
N SER A 128 4.87 11.18 -19.55
CA SER A 128 3.55 10.61 -19.33
C SER A 128 2.94 11.04 -17.99
N PRO A 129 1.61 11.23 -17.91
CA PRO A 129 0.92 11.42 -16.63
C PRO A 129 1.07 10.20 -15.71
N PHE A 130 1.38 9.03 -16.26
CA PHE A 130 1.68 7.83 -15.50
C PHE A 130 2.99 7.97 -14.72
N LYS A 131 4.07 8.47 -15.36
CA LYS A 131 5.34 8.76 -14.70
C LYS A 131 5.19 9.73 -13.54
N THR A 132 4.43 10.81 -13.74
CA THR A 132 4.13 11.77 -12.67
C THR A 132 3.41 11.12 -11.49
N ALA A 133 2.43 10.23 -11.76
CA ALA A 133 1.73 9.51 -10.70
C ALA A 133 2.66 8.52 -9.96
N LEU A 134 3.52 7.79 -10.68
CA LEU A 134 4.53 6.91 -10.08
C LEU A 134 5.54 7.68 -9.23
N ALA A 135 5.95 8.87 -9.66
CA ALA A 135 6.84 9.74 -8.89
C ALA A 135 6.16 10.25 -7.61
N GLY A 136 4.86 10.58 -7.68
CA GLY A 136 4.07 10.91 -6.49
C GLY A 136 3.97 9.75 -5.50
N LEU A 137 3.79 8.52 -6.00
CA LEU A 137 3.81 7.31 -5.17
C LEU A 137 5.19 7.09 -4.53
N LEU A 138 6.29 7.26 -5.27
CA LEU A 138 7.65 7.15 -4.72
C LEU A 138 7.89 8.18 -3.60
N ALA A 139 7.51 9.43 -3.81
CA ALA A 139 7.64 10.48 -2.81
C ALA A 139 6.81 10.18 -1.53
N HIS A 140 5.67 9.49 -1.66
CA HIS A 140 4.91 8.99 -0.51
C HIS A 140 5.67 7.90 0.25
N LEU A 141 6.30 6.96 -0.46
CA LEU A 141 7.08 5.88 0.15
C LEU A 141 8.32 6.38 0.91
N GLU A 142 8.89 7.51 0.47
CA GLU A 142 10.02 8.17 1.15
C GLU A 142 9.63 8.80 2.49
N ARG A 143 8.34 9.07 2.70
CA ARG A 143 7.79 9.69 3.91
C ARG A 143 7.15 8.67 4.85
N ILE A 144 7.67 7.45 4.89
CA ILE A 144 7.19 6.43 5.81
C ILE A 144 7.34 6.92 7.27
N PRO A 145 6.27 6.86 8.09
CA PRO A 145 6.35 7.19 9.51
C PRO A 145 7.28 6.25 10.28
N SER A 146 7.93 6.76 11.32
CA SER A 146 8.76 5.94 12.23
C SER A 146 7.94 5.10 13.21
N SER A 147 6.67 5.48 13.45
CA SER A 147 5.74 4.80 14.35
C SER A 147 4.29 5.04 13.98
#